data_AF-A0A503SPB4-F1
#
_entry.id   AF-A0A503SPB4-F1
#
_cell.length_a   1.000
_cell.length_b   1.000
_cell.length_c   1.000
_cell.angle_alpha   90.00
_cell.angle_beta   90.00
_cell.angle_gamma   90.00
#
_symmetry.space_group_name_H-M   'P 1'
#
loop_
_entity.id
_entity.type
_entity.pdbx_description
1 polymer ?
#
loop_
_entity_poly.entity_id
_entity_poly.type
_entity_poly.pdbx_seq_one_letter_code
_entity_poly.pdbx_strand_id
1 'polypeptide(L)'
;MDLLLLMKGATPEEISRGIAAAQAVLDRAGITSLQAAEGMFALEGWDINGFPEDNEPSEMEHAAANLWMEASNAALDACCADWPEERRPFTADLRLLDDPATQLADRPTALSMLRALTAAQDGKGEYLNFSEIGTLAERLTLDVDDDPRDLIAAVTIAYTTLELARFHPDEPIEPKRQAVYDAINALEAATEKPTNAEAQPLHSSTVGHRSRLAVPGRIA
;
A
#
# COMPACT_ATOMS: atom_id res chain seq x y z
N MET A 1 10.37 -19.01 3.78
CA MET A 1 10.03 -17.70 3.22
C MET A 1 10.31 -16.67 4.29
N ASP A 2 10.87 -15.53 3.88
CA ASP A 2 11.17 -14.44 4.79
C ASP A 2 9.92 -13.60 5.06
N LEU A 3 10.00 -12.70 6.03
CA LEU A 3 8.92 -11.78 6.38
C LEU A 3 9.12 -10.42 5.71
N LEU A 4 8.01 -9.81 5.31
CA LEU A 4 7.90 -8.43 4.88
C LEU A 4 7.00 -7.69 5.88
N LEU A 5 7.42 -6.50 6.29
CA LEU A 5 6.59 -5.60 7.08
C LEU A 5 6.40 -4.30 6.30
N LEU A 6 5.14 -3.94 6.05
CA LEU A 6 4.77 -2.64 5.51
C LEU A 6 4.23 -1.78 6.65
N MET A 7 4.90 -0.66 6.91
CA MET A 7 4.49 0.27 7.95
C MET A 7 4.68 1.70 7.48
N LYS A 8 3.57 2.42 7.30
CA LYS A 8 3.57 3.77 6.77
C LYS A 8 4.38 4.72 7.66
N GLY A 9 5.33 5.43 7.06
CA GLY A 9 6.17 6.40 7.77
C GLY A 9 7.23 5.79 8.68
N ALA A 10 7.36 4.46 8.72
CA ALA A 10 8.43 3.81 9.46
C ALA A 10 9.77 3.92 8.74
N THR A 11 10.84 4.10 9.51
CA THR A 11 12.21 4.04 8.97
C THR A 11 12.62 2.60 8.68
N PRO A 12 13.64 2.37 7.83
CA PRO A 12 14.17 1.02 7.61
C PRO A 12 14.60 0.31 8.90
N GLU A 13 15.13 1.04 9.88
CA GLU A 13 15.52 0.50 11.18
C GLU A 13 14.30 0.11 12.03
N GLU A 14 13.22 0.88 11.99
CA GLU A 14 11.95 0.53 12.64
C GLU A 14 11.34 -0.74 12.03
N ILE A 15 11.29 -0.80 10.69
CA ILE A 15 10.86 -1.99 9.95
C ILE A 15 11.70 -3.21 10.32
N SER A 16 13.03 -3.07 10.35
CA SER A 16 13.94 -4.16 10.70
C SER A 16 13.72 -4.68 12.11
N ARG A 17 13.45 -3.80 13.09
CA ARG A 17 13.09 -4.21 14.46
C ARG A 17 11.77 -4.97 14.49
N GLY A 18 10.75 -4.51 13.76
CA GLY A 18 9.46 -5.19 13.64
C GLY A 18 9.61 -6.61 13.08
N ILE A 19 10.32 -6.75 11.95
CA ILE A 19 10.57 -8.06 11.33
C ILE A 19 11.32 -9.00 12.28
N ALA A 20 12.36 -8.50 12.97
CA ALA A 20 13.12 -9.30 13.93
C ALA A 20 12.25 -9.78 15.10
N ALA A 21 11.34 -8.94 15.60
CA ALA A 21 10.42 -9.30 16.67
C ALA A 21 9.40 -10.36 16.24
N ALA A 22 8.82 -10.22 15.04
CA ALA A 22 7.94 -11.22 14.45
C ALA A 22 8.64 -12.57 14.29
N GLN A 23 9.85 -12.56 13.70
CA GLN A 23 10.65 -13.77 13.50
C GLN A 23 10.96 -14.47 14.83
N ALA A 24 11.28 -13.72 15.88
CA ALA A 24 11.56 -14.27 17.20
C ALA A 24 10.35 -14.98 17.86
N VAL A 25 9.12 -14.58 17.53
CA VAL A 25 7.90 -15.29 17.96
C VAL A 25 7.84 -16.66 17.27
N LEU A 26 7.98 -16.68 15.95
CA LEU A 26 7.89 -17.89 15.14
C LEU A 26 9.01 -18.88 15.47
N ASP A 27 10.24 -18.39 15.60
CA ASP A 27 11.41 -19.21 15.96
C ASP A 27 11.23 -19.89 17.33
N ARG A 28 10.66 -19.19 18.30
CA ARG A 28 10.38 -19.75 19.64
C ARG A 28 9.32 -20.84 19.59
N ALA A 29 8.32 -20.68 18.73
CA ALA A 29 7.28 -21.67 18.52
C ALA A 29 7.76 -22.86 17.65
N GLY A 30 8.92 -22.74 17.00
CA GLY A 30 9.50 -23.79 16.15
C GLY A 30 8.73 -23.99 14.84
N ILE A 31 8.03 -22.96 14.36
CA ILE A 31 7.31 -23.00 13.08
C ILE A 31 7.92 -22.00 12.10
N THR A 32 7.76 -22.30 10.81
CA THR A 32 8.18 -21.39 9.74
C THR A 32 7.14 -20.28 9.53
N SER A 33 7.58 -19.16 8.95
CA SER A 33 6.68 -18.06 8.53
C SER A 33 5.60 -18.53 7.57
N LEU A 34 5.94 -19.44 6.65
CA LEU A 34 4.96 -20.00 5.70
C LEU A 34 3.85 -20.77 6.44
N GLN A 35 4.20 -21.64 7.38
CA GLN A 35 3.20 -22.40 8.14
C GLN A 35 2.27 -21.50 8.96
N ALA A 36 2.82 -20.45 9.58
CA ALA A 36 2.02 -19.47 10.31
C ALA A 36 1.05 -18.72 9.38
N ALA A 37 1.54 -18.26 8.23
CA ALA A 37 0.73 -17.57 7.22
C ALA A 37 -0.35 -18.49 6.61
N GLU A 38 -0.04 -19.76 6.34
CA GLU A 38 -1.00 -20.76 5.86
C GLU A 38 -2.13 -20.99 6.87
N GLY A 39 -1.80 -21.05 8.17
CA GLY A 39 -2.81 -21.11 9.23
C GLY A 39 -3.72 -19.89 9.23
N MET A 40 -3.14 -18.69 9.14
CA MET A 40 -3.92 -17.45 9.05
C MET A 40 -4.80 -17.43 7.80
N PHE A 41 -4.28 -17.86 6.65
CA PHE A 41 -5.03 -17.94 5.41
C PHE A 41 -6.23 -18.90 5.51
N ALA A 42 -6.05 -20.06 6.14
CA ALA A 42 -7.15 -21.00 6.40
C ALA A 42 -8.22 -20.37 7.29
N LEU A 43 -7.81 -19.68 8.36
CA LEU A 43 -8.72 -19.00 9.28
C LEU A 43 -9.53 -17.88 8.60
N GLU A 44 -8.86 -16.98 7.86
CA GLU A 44 -9.52 -15.90 7.13
C GLU A 44 -10.41 -16.43 6.01
N GLY A 45 -9.97 -17.47 5.31
CA GLY A 45 -10.78 -18.14 4.30
C GLY A 45 -12.06 -18.73 4.90
N TRP A 46 -12.00 -19.28 6.10
CA TRP A 46 -13.18 -19.79 6.81
C TRP A 46 -14.16 -18.68 7.21
N ASP A 47 -13.66 -17.56 7.76
CA ASP A 47 -14.44 -16.36 8.10
C ASP A 47 -15.13 -15.75 6.87
N ILE A 48 -14.37 -15.53 5.79
CA ILE A 48 -14.89 -14.98 4.52
C ILE A 48 -16.03 -15.83 3.95
N ASN A 49 -15.98 -17.15 4.14
CA ASN A 49 -17.01 -18.07 3.68
C ASN A 49 -18.18 -18.24 4.66
N GLY A 50 -18.19 -17.50 5.77
CA GLY A 50 -19.29 -17.50 6.74
C GLY A 50 -19.27 -18.68 7.72
N PHE A 51 -18.08 -19.17 8.06
CA PHE A 51 -17.86 -20.25 9.03
C PHE A 51 -18.59 -21.58 8.73
N PRO A 52 -18.48 -22.15 7.52
CA PRO A 52 -19.08 -23.45 7.22
C PRO A 52 -18.48 -24.56 8.11
N GLU A 53 -19.33 -25.38 8.72
CA GLU A 53 -18.93 -26.47 9.63
C GLU A 53 -17.96 -27.47 8.96
N ASP A 54 -18.19 -27.80 7.68
CA ASP A 54 -17.39 -28.82 6.97
C ASP A 54 -15.99 -28.34 6.56
N ASN A 55 -15.69 -27.04 6.68
CA ASN A 55 -14.39 -26.46 6.33
C ASN A 55 -13.79 -25.65 7.49
N GLU A 56 -14.11 -26.02 8.74
CA GLU A 56 -13.42 -25.46 9.90
C GLU A 56 -11.91 -25.79 9.85
N PRO A 57 -11.02 -24.80 10.07
CA PRO A 57 -9.60 -25.05 10.17
C PRO A 57 -9.30 -26.08 11.26
N SER A 58 -8.30 -26.92 11.02
CA SER A 58 -7.82 -27.84 12.04
C SER A 58 -7.25 -27.09 13.26
N GLU A 59 -7.17 -27.78 14.40
CA GLU A 59 -6.51 -27.26 15.61
C GLU A 59 -5.08 -26.76 15.33
N MET A 60 -4.37 -27.41 14.41
CA MET A 60 -3.02 -27.01 14.02
C MET A 60 -3.02 -25.71 13.21
N GLU A 61 -3.98 -25.53 12.31
CA GLU A 61 -4.14 -24.29 11.53
C GLU A 61 -4.58 -23.14 12.43
N HIS A 62 -5.49 -23.37 13.39
CA HIS A 62 -5.82 -22.38 14.41
C HIS A 62 -4.61 -21.99 15.27
N ALA A 63 -3.80 -22.96 15.70
CA ALA A 63 -2.57 -22.67 16.44
C ALA A 63 -1.57 -21.86 15.61
N ALA A 64 -1.39 -22.20 14.34
CA ALA A 64 -0.52 -21.47 13.42
C ALA A 64 -1.03 -20.04 13.14
N ALA A 65 -2.34 -19.85 12.96
CA ALA A 65 -2.98 -18.53 12.80
C ALA A 65 -2.76 -17.65 14.04
N ASN A 66 -2.93 -18.21 15.24
CA ASN A 66 -2.67 -17.50 16.48
C ASN A 66 -1.21 -17.02 16.57
N LEU A 67 -0.26 -17.87 16.16
CA LEU A 67 1.16 -17.50 16.11
C LEU A 67 1.46 -16.41 15.07
N TRP A 68 0.75 -16.39 13.94
CA TRP A 68 0.84 -15.29 12.96
C TRP A 68 0.32 -13.97 13.54
N MET A 69 -0.80 -13.99 14.27
CA MET A 69 -1.34 -12.81 14.97
C MET A 69 -0.38 -12.33 16.06
N GLU A 70 0.20 -13.23 16.85
CA GLU A 70 1.22 -12.89 17.85
C GLU A 70 2.47 -12.27 17.19
N ALA A 71 2.94 -12.84 16.09
CA ALA A 71 4.06 -12.31 15.32
C ALA A 71 3.76 -10.91 14.76
N SER A 72 2.54 -10.70 14.23
CA SER A 72 2.07 -9.40 13.74
C SER A 72 2.03 -8.36 14.86
N ASN A 73 1.53 -8.72 16.05
CA ASN A 73 1.51 -7.83 17.21
C ASN A 73 2.94 -7.50 17.70
N ALA A 74 3.82 -8.49 17.76
CA ALA A 74 5.23 -8.26 18.10
C ALA A 74 5.92 -7.34 17.08
N ALA A 75 5.60 -7.48 15.79
CA ALA A 75 6.08 -6.60 14.74
C ALA A 75 5.64 -5.15 14.96
N LEU A 76 4.34 -4.94 15.21
CA LEU A 76 3.76 -3.63 15.48
C LEU A 76 4.43 -2.97 16.68
N ASP A 77 4.53 -3.68 17.80
CA ASP A 77 5.07 -3.18 19.05
C ASP A 77 6.53 -2.76 18.92
N ALA A 78 7.36 -3.58 18.25
CA ALA A 78 8.78 -3.30 18.09
C ALA A 78 9.07 -2.23 17.04
N CYS A 79 8.28 -2.20 15.96
CA CYS A 79 8.40 -1.19 14.91
C CYS A 79 8.03 0.20 15.46
N CYS A 80 6.90 0.30 16.16
CA CYS A 80 6.32 1.56 16.63
C CYS A 80 6.68 1.89 18.10
N ALA A 81 7.72 1.28 18.67
CA ALA A 81 8.04 1.40 20.11
C ALA A 81 8.18 2.86 20.60
N ASP A 82 8.71 3.75 19.76
CA ASP A 82 8.96 5.16 20.08
C ASP A 82 7.92 6.11 19.45
N TRP A 83 6.83 5.57 18.90
CA TRP A 83 5.81 6.40 18.26
C TRP A 83 4.83 6.98 19.29
N PRO A 84 4.35 8.21 19.10
CA PRO A 84 3.25 8.75 19.88
C PRO A 84 1.98 7.93 19.62
N GLU A 85 1.11 7.81 20.63
CA GLU A 85 -0.11 6.98 20.58
C GLU A 85 -1.01 7.35 19.40
N GLU A 86 -1.11 8.64 19.08
CA GLU A 86 -1.94 9.15 17.98
C GLU A 86 -1.42 8.76 16.59
N ARG A 87 -0.15 8.36 16.49
CA ARG A 87 0.48 7.90 15.24
C ARG A 87 0.49 6.37 15.15
N ARG A 88 0.31 5.66 16.26
CA ARG A 88 0.46 4.21 16.28
C ARG A 88 -0.74 3.54 15.57
N PRO A 89 -0.50 2.71 14.55
CA PRO A 89 -1.57 1.99 13.89
C PRO A 89 -2.12 0.88 14.78
N PHE A 90 -3.35 0.44 14.47
CA PHE A 90 -4.01 -0.64 15.19
C PHE A 90 -3.45 -2.02 14.82
N THR A 91 -2.97 -2.18 13.60
CA THR A 91 -2.45 -3.44 13.07
C THR A 91 -1.16 -3.20 12.29
N ALA A 92 -0.30 -4.22 12.23
CA ALA A 92 0.82 -4.28 11.32
C ALA A 92 0.41 -5.02 10.03
N ASP A 93 0.91 -4.55 8.90
CA ASP A 93 0.80 -5.28 7.63
C ASP A 93 2.02 -6.20 7.47
N LEU A 94 1.94 -7.36 8.15
CA LEU A 94 2.92 -8.43 8.09
C LEU A 94 2.56 -9.37 6.94
N ARG A 95 3.52 -9.67 6.07
CA ARG A 95 3.34 -10.53 4.89
C ARG A 95 4.51 -11.50 4.73
N LEU A 96 4.31 -12.52 3.91
CA LEU A 96 5.42 -13.31 3.37
C LEU A 96 6.13 -12.50 2.28
N LEU A 97 7.45 -12.57 2.27
CA LEU A 97 8.28 -12.12 1.16
C LEU A 97 8.48 -13.29 0.19
N ASP A 98 7.60 -13.39 -0.80
CA ASP A 98 7.53 -14.48 -1.78
C ASP A 98 7.93 -14.02 -3.20
N ASP A 99 7.72 -12.75 -3.53
CA ASP A 99 8.22 -12.10 -4.73
C ASP A 99 8.99 -10.81 -4.38
N PRO A 100 10.28 -10.94 -4.02
CA PRO A 100 11.10 -9.78 -3.68
C PRO A 100 11.20 -8.73 -4.79
N ALA A 101 11.06 -9.12 -6.07
CA ALA A 101 11.23 -8.19 -7.18
C ALA A 101 10.14 -7.13 -7.20
N THR A 102 8.89 -7.51 -6.92
CA THR A 102 7.74 -6.60 -6.91
C THR A 102 7.48 -6.02 -5.53
N GLN A 103 7.59 -6.85 -4.48
CA GLN A 103 7.29 -6.45 -3.10
C GLN A 103 8.30 -5.45 -2.53
N LEU A 104 9.55 -5.46 -2.98
CA LEU A 104 10.60 -4.53 -2.54
C LEU A 104 10.90 -3.42 -3.54
N ALA A 105 10.16 -3.36 -4.66
CA ALA A 105 10.37 -2.31 -5.65
C ALA A 105 10.18 -0.91 -5.02
N ASP A 106 11.12 0.00 -5.32
CA ASP A 106 10.92 1.41 -5.05
C ASP A 106 9.87 2.00 -6.00
N ARG A 107 9.37 3.20 -5.70
CA ARG A 107 8.29 3.83 -6.48
C ARG A 107 8.62 3.95 -7.98
N PRO A 108 9.80 4.46 -8.41
CA PRO A 108 10.15 4.51 -9.84
C PRO A 108 10.21 3.14 -10.51
N THR A 109 10.79 2.15 -9.83
CA THR A 109 10.89 0.77 -10.34
C THR A 109 9.50 0.16 -10.49
N ALA A 110 8.65 0.29 -9.46
CA ALA A 110 7.29 -0.24 -9.49
C ALA A 110 6.45 0.36 -10.62
N LEU A 111 6.53 1.68 -10.82
CA LEU A 111 5.86 2.37 -11.93
C LEU A 111 6.36 1.88 -13.30
N SER A 112 7.68 1.70 -13.44
CA SER A 112 8.26 1.17 -14.68
C SER A 112 7.80 -0.26 -14.95
N MET A 113 7.72 -1.11 -13.92
CA MET A 113 7.24 -2.48 -14.03
C MET A 113 5.76 -2.53 -14.43
N LEU A 114 4.89 -1.72 -13.81
CA LEU A 114 3.48 -1.61 -14.19
C LEU A 114 3.31 -1.28 -15.68
N ARG A 115 4.08 -0.30 -16.18
CA ARG A 115 4.05 0.09 -17.59
C ARG A 115 4.58 -1.02 -18.51
N ALA A 116 5.65 -1.71 -18.12
CA ALA A 116 6.21 -2.81 -18.89
C ALA A 116 5.25 -4.01 -18.99
N LEU A 117 4.64 -4.42 -17.87
CA LEU A 117 3.62 -5.48 -17.83
C LEU A 117 2.41 -5.09 -18.71
N THR A 118 1.95 -3.85 -18.57
CA THR A 118 0.86 -3.31 -19.40
C THR A 118 1.21 -3.32 -20.89
N ALA A 119 2.45 -3.05 -21.28
CA ALA A 119 2.88 -3.09 -22.68
C ALA A 119 2.97 -4.52 -23.24
N ALA A 120 3.43 -5.47 -22.42
CA ALA A 120 3.64 -6.86 -22.80
C ALA A 120 2.34 -7.67 -22.90
N GLN A 121 1.30 -7.28 -22.16
CA GLN A 121 0.03 -8.02 -22.09
C GLN A 121 -0.65 -8.12 -23.48
N ASP A 122 -1.07 -9.31 -23.87
CA ASP A 122 -1.67 -9.59 -25.18
C ASP A 122 -3.12 -10.07 -25.10
N GLY A 123 -3.70 -10.03 -23.90
CA GLY A 123 -5.10 -10.32 -23.61
C GLY A 123 -5.48 -11.80 -23.68
N LYS A 124 -4.50 -12.70 -23.72
CA LYS A 124 -4.75 -14.15 -23.78
C LYS A 124 -4.89 -14.81 -22.40
N GLY A 125 -4.72 -14.06 -21.31
CA GLY A 125 -4.96 -14.55 -19.95
C GLY A 125 -4.17 -15.80 -19.57
N GLU A 126 -2.97 -16.03 -20.13
CA GLU A 126 -2.16 -17.23 -19.81
C GLU A 126 -1.73 -17.26 -18.34
N TYR A 127 -1.69 -16.11 -17.65
CA TYR A 127 -1.42 -15.99 -16.21
C TYR A 127 -2.23 -14.83 -15.65
N LEU A 128 -3.03 -15.05 -14.59
CA LEU A 128 -3.65 -13.95 -13.85
C LEU A 128 -2.59 -13.31 -12.96
N ASN A 129 -1.84 -12.33 -13.46
CA ASN A 129 -0.81 -11.61 -12.68
C ASN A 129 -1.43 -10.57 -11.72
N PHE A 130 -2.61 -10.86 -11.18
CA PHE A 130 -3.38 -9.90 -10.38
C PHE A 130 -2.64 -9.50 -9.11
N SER A 131 -1.98 -10.45 -8.45
CA SER A 131 -1.18 -10.19 -7.25
C SER A 131 0.00 -9.27 -7.55
N GLU A 132 0.64 -9.43 -8.71
CA GLU A 132 1.79 -8.64 -9.15
C GLU A 132 1.41 -7.18 -9.40
N ILE A 133 0.32 -6.95 -10.14
CA ILE A 133 -0.17 -5.60 -10.45
C ILE A 133 -0.66 -4.88 -9.19
N GLY A 134 -1.40 -5.58 -8.32
CA GLY A 134 -1.84 -5.03 -7.04
C GLY A 134 -0.66 -4.65 -6.15
N THR A 135 0.31 -5.56 -6.00
CA THR A 135 1.54 -5.31 -5.22
C THR A 135 2.29 -4.10 -5.74
N LEU A 136 2.53 -4.02 -7.05
CA LEU A 136 3.22 -2.88 -7.66
C LEU A 136 2.45 -1.57 -7.48
N ALA A 137 1.11 -1.58 -7.59
CA ALA A 137 0.30 -0.39 -7.33
C ALA A 137 0.37 0.05 -5.86
N GLU A 138 0.36 -0.88 -4.90
CA GLU A 138 0.59 -0.58 -3.48
C GLU A 138 1.97 0.05 -3.22
N ARG A 139 3.01 -0.37 -3.95
CA ARG A 139 4.34 0.26 -3.83
C ARG A 139 4.34 1.75 -4.19
N LEU A 140 3.41 2.23 -5.01
CA LEU A 140 3.27 3.65 -5.34
C LEU A 140 2.62 4.44 -4.19
N THR A 141 1.89 3.78 -3.28
CA THR A 141 0.96 4.43 -2.35
C THR A 141 1.39 4.39 -0.88
N LEU A 142 2.50 3.74 -0.56
CA LEU A 142 2.99 3.55 0.83
C LEU A 142 3.08 4.84 1.66
N ASP A 143 3.34 5.97 1.00
CA ASP A 143 3.52 7.28 1.64
C ASP A 143 2.31 8.22 1.47
N VAL A 144 1.18 7.73 0.96
CA VAL A 144 -0.02 8.56 0.74
C VAL A 144 -0.86 8.65 2.01
N ASP A 145 -1.40 9.84 2.29
CA ASP A 145 -2.23 10.11 3.47
C ASP A 145 -3.68 9.65 3.34
N ASP A 146 -4.25 9.79 2.16
CA ASP A 146 -5.60 9.30 1.85
C ASP A 146 -5.59 7.80 1.55
N ASP A 147 -6.73 7.14 1.77
CA ASP A 147 -6.91 5.72 1.43
C ASP A 147 -6.77 5.53 -0.09
N PRO A 148 -5.70 4.86 -0.58
CA PRO A 148 -5.44 4.71 -2.00
C PRO A 148 -6.24 3.56 -2.63
N ARG A 149 -7.11 2.89 -1.88
CA ARG A 149 -7.81 1.67 -2.29
C ARG A 149 -8.53 1.81 -3.63
N ASP A 150 -9.23 2.91 -3.86
CA ASP A 150 -9.95 3.13 -5.12
C ASP A 150 -9.01 3.30 -6.32
N LEU A 151 -7.84 3.92 -6.12
CA LEU A 151 -6.83 4.06 -7.17
C LEU A 151 -6.16 2.73 -7.50
N ILE A 152 -5.81 1.95 -6.47
CA ILE A 152 -5.28 0.59 -6.64
C ILE A 152 -6.32 -0.30 -7.35
N ALA A 153 -7.58 -0.24 -6.92
CA ALA A 153 -8.68 -0.97 -7.55
C ALA A 153 -8.88 -0.58 -9.02
N ALA A 154 -8.78 0.72 -9.36
CA ALA A 154 -8.88 1.16 -10.73
C ALA A 154 -7.80 0.55 -11.63
N VAL A 155 -6.55 0.49 -11.16
CA VAL A 155 -5.44 -0.14 -11.90
C VAL A 155 -5.66 -1.64 -12.05
N THR A 156 -5.99 -2.35 -10.97
CA THR A 156 -6.18 -3.80 -11.01
C THR A 156 -7.37 -4.21 -11.88
N ILE A 157 -8.52 -3.51 -11.78
CA ILE A 157 -9.70 -3.76 -12.63
C ILE A 157 -9.39 -3.51 -14.10
N ALA A 158 -8.72 -2.41 -14.44
CA ALA A 158 -8.35 -2.11 -15.81
C ALA A 158 -7.41 -3.19 -16.38
N TYR A 159 -6.41 -3.60 -15.59
CA TYR A 159 -5.46 -4.63 -16.00
C TYR A 159 -6.13 -5.99 -16.21
N THR A 160 -6.99 -6.43 -15.30
CA THR A 160 -7.78 -7.66 -15.47
C THR A 160 -8.64 -7.58 -16.72
N THR A 161 -9.26 -6.44 -16.99
CA THR A 161 -10.07 -6.26 -18.22
C THR A 161 -9.21 -6.42 -19.48
N LEU A 162 -7.99 -5.87 -19.47
CA LEU A 162 -7.01 -6.04 -20.56
C LEU A 162 -6.55 -7.50 -20.70
N GLU A 163 -6.26 -8.17 -19.60
CA GLU A 163 -5.81 -9.56 -19.55
C GLU A 163 -6.86 -10.54 -20.08
N LEU A 164 -8.13 -10.26 -19.83
CA LEU A 164 -9.28 -11.04 -20.31
C LEU A 164 -9.77 -10.59 -21.69
N ALA A 165 -9.09 -9.64 -22.34
CA ALA A 165 -9.59 -9.00 -23.56
C ALA A 165 -9.83 -9.94 -24.74
N ARG A 166 -9.13 -11.07 -24.87
CA ARG A 166 -9.31 -12.03 -25.96
C ARG A 166 -10.05 -13.30 -25.55
N PHE A 167 -10.86 -13.24 -24.49
CA PHE A 167 -11.94 -14.22 -24.33
C PHE A 167 -12.86 -14.26 -25.56
N HIS A 168 -12.98 -13.12 -26.26
CA HIS A 168 -13.55 -13.01 -27.59
C HIS A 168 -12.45 -12.66 -28.60
N PRO A 169 -12.12 -13.54 -29.58
CA PRO A 169 -10.99 -13.36 -30.48
C PRO A 169 -10.99 -12.05 -31.29
N ASP A 170 -12.16 -11.50 -31.58
CA ASP A 170 -12.35 -10.30 -32.40
C ASP A 170 -12.32 -8.99 -31.59
N GLU A 171 -12.21 -9.07 -30.26
CA GLU A 171 -12.29 -7.90 -29.41
C GLU A 171 -10.97 -7.09 -29.44
N PRO A 172 -11.04 -5.76 -29.64
CA PRO A 172 -9.83 -4.94 -29.70
C PRO A 172 -9.18 -4.79 -28.32
N ILE A 173 -7.85 -4.91 -28.30
CA ILE A 173 -7.02 -4.80 -27.09
C ILE A 173 -6.69 -3.35 -26.76
N GLU A 174 -6.34 -2.55 -27.76
CA GLU A 174 -5.73 -1.23 -27.52
C GLU A 174 -6.59 -0.27 -26.68
N PRO A 175 -7.93 -0.20 -26.83
CA PRO A 175 -8.75 0.61 -25.92
C PRO A 175 -8.62 0.19 -24.45
N LYS A 176 -8.46 -1.11 -24.17
CA LYS A 176 -8.29 -1.63 -22.80
C LYS A 176 -6.88 -1.36 -22.28
N ARG A 177 -5.87 -1.51 -23.14
CA ARG A 177 -4.49 -1.17 -22.78
C ARG A 177 -4.37 0.31 -22.41
N GLN A 178 -5.03 1.18 -23.18
CA GLN A 178 -5.09 2.60 -22.86
C GLN A 178 -5.77 2.85 -21.51
N ALA A 179 -6.87 2.16 -21.20
CA ALA A 179 -7.52 2.28 -19.90
C ALA A 179 -6.59 1.92 -18.72
N VAL A 180 -5.71 0.92 -18.89
CA VAL A 180 -4.68 0.61 -17.89
C VAL A 180 -3.68 1.76 -17.74
N TYR A 181 -3.18 2.31 -18.85
CA TYR A 181 -2.27 3.45 -18.78
C TYR A 181 -2.91 4.68 -18.14
N ASP A 182 -4.18 4.95 -18.43
CA ASP A 182 -4.92 6.06 -17.83
C ASP A 182 -5.06 5.87 -16.31
N ALA A 183 -5.35 4.65 -15.85
CA ALA A 183 -5.38 4.30 -14.44
C ALA A 183 -4.01 4.44 -13.76
N ILE A 184 -2.94 3.95 -14.41
CA ILE A 184 -1.55 4.11 -13.91
C ILE A 184 -1.19 5.59 -13.80
N ASN A 185 -1.53 6.41 -14.80
CA ASN A 185 -1.23 7.84 -14.79
C ASN A 185 -2.01 8.57 -13.68
N ALA A 186 -3.27 8.18 -13.44
CA ALA A 186 -4.05 8.73 -12.33
C ALA A 186 -3.43 8.37 -10.97
N LEU A 187 -3.00 7.11 -10.79
CA LEU A 187 -2.29 6.65 -9.59
C LEU A 187 -0.95 7.40 -9.42
N GLU A 188 -0.16 7.54 -10.49
CA GLU A 188 1.11 8.27 -10.46
C GLU A 188 0.90 9.73 -10.04
N ALA A 189 -0.07 10.43 -10.63
CA ALA A 189 -0.36 11.83 -10.34
C ALA A 189 -0.86 12.02 -8.90
N ALA A 190 -1.71 11.12 -8.40
CA ALA A 190 -2.23 11.19 -7.03
C ALA A 190 -1.17 10.88 -5.97
N THR A 191 -0.12 10.12 -6.32
CA THR A 191 0.95 9.72 -5.41
C THR A 191 2.22 10.57 -5.57
N GLU A 192 2.21 11.54 -6.48
CA GLU A 192 3.34 12.44 -6.67
C GLU A 192 3.39 13.42 -5.48
N LYS A 193 4.43 13.29 -4.65
CA LYS A 193 4.64 14.24 -3.55
C LYS A 193 4.85 15.63 -4.16
N PRO A 194 4.19 16.69 -3.65
CA PRO A 194 4.48 18.04 -4.10
C PRO A 194 5.98 18.28 -3.92
N THR A 195 6.67 18.49 -5.03
CA THR A 195 8.06 18.91 -5.00
C THR A 195 8.09 20.21 -4.20
N ASN A 196 8.98 20.34 -3.22
CA ASN A 196 9.24 21.62 -2.54
C ASN A 196 9.77 22.63 -3.57
N ALA A 197 8.88 23.16 -4.39
CA ALA A 197 9.11 24.24 -5.30
C ALA A 197 8.47 25.48 -4.67
N GLU A 198 9.36 26.39 -4.28
CA GLU A 198 9.10 27.78 -3.88
C GLU A 198 8.46 28.00 -2.51
N ALA A 199 9.31 28.00 -1.48
CA ALA A 199 9.19 29.01 -0.43
C ALA A 199 9.30 30.39 -1.09
N GLN A 200 8.16 30.98 -1.49
CA GLN A 200 8.13 32.39 -1.88
C GLN A 200 8.42 33.25 -0.63
N PRO A 201 9.46 34.10 -0.64
CA PRO A 201 9.68 35.01 0.47
C PRO A 201 8.57 36.05 0.47
N LEU A 202 7.91 36.20 1.62
CA LEU A 202 6.99 37.31 1.90
C LEU A 202 7.70 38.64 1.62
N HIS A 203 7.42 39.25 0.47
CA HIS A 203 7.86 40.60 0.18
C HIS A 203 7.19 41.58 1.14
N SER A 204 7.95 42.00 2.14
CA SER A 204 7.66 43.15 2.98
C SER A 204 7.61 44.40 2.10
N SER A 205 6.40 44.85 1.76
CA SER A 205 6.20 46.14 1.10
C SER A 205 5.94 47.21 2.15
N THR A 206 7.03 47.88 2.52
CA THR A 206 6.97 49.19 3.17
C THR A 206 6.69 50.23 2.10
N VAL A 207 5.51 50.86 2.10
CA VAL A 207 5.34 52.20 1.50
C VAL A 207 4.41 53.01 2.39
N GLY A 208 4.98 53.95 3.13
CA GLY A 208 4.23 55.05 3.70
C GLY A 208 4.21 56.23 2.72
N HIS A 209 3.04 56.80 2.44
CA HIS A 209 2.92 58.26 2.43
C HIS A 209 1.49 58.78 2.64
N ARG A 210 1.37 59.50 3.75
CA ARG A 210 0.46 60.60 4.10
C ARG A 210 -0.45 61.14 2.98
N SER A 211 -1.71 61.37 3.33
CA SER A 211 -2.31 62.71 3.20
C SER A 211 -3.42 62.95 4.21
N ARG A 212 -3.26 64.05 4.93
CA ARG A 212 -4.22 64.64 5.88
C ARG A 212 -5.36 65.27 5.08
N LEU A 213 -6.59 65.10 5.52
CA LEU A 213 -7.65 66.08 5.32
C LEU A 213 -8.51 66.17 6.58
N ALA A 214 -8.65 67.40 7.05
CA ALA A 214 -9.30 67.79 8.28
C ALA A 214 -10.82 67.87 8.12
N VAL A 215 -11.55 67.62 9.20
CA VAL A 215 -12.90 68.20 9.42
C VAL A 215 -13.01 68.63 10.90
N PRO A 216 -13.55 69.82 11.21
CA PRO A 216 -13.40 70.46 12.51
C PRO A 216 -14.61 70.29 13.45
N GLY A 217 -14.30 70.23 14.76
CA GLY A 217 -15.15 70.70 15.87
C GLY A 217 -16.43 69.89 16.18
N ARG A 218 -17.00 69.92 17.38
CA ARG A 218 -16.69 70.69 18.60
C ARG A 218 -17.69 70.22 19.69
N ILE A 219 -17.18 70.13 20.94
CA ILE A 219 -17.85 70.33 22.25
C ILE A 219 -18.76 69.22 22.82
N ALA A 220 -18.41 68.90 24.09
CA ALA A 220 -19.12 68.28 25.21
C ALA A 220 -19.30 66.75 25.19
#